data_AF-A0A1G8W8T1-F1
#
_entry.id   AF-A0A1G8W8T1-F1
#
_cell.length_a   1.000
_cell.length_b   1.000
_cell.length_c   1.000
_cell.angle_alpha   90.00
_cell.angle_beta   90.00
_cell.angle_gamma   90.00
#
_symmetry.space_group_name_H-M   'P 1'
#
loop_
_entity.id
_entity.type
_entity.pdbx_description
1 polymer ?
#
loop_
_entity_poly.entity_id
_entity_poly.type
_entity_poly.pdbx_seq_one_letter_code
_entity_poly.pdbx_strand_id
1 'polypeptide(L)'
;MRSSHATGTDRTGTALVNIALAAGVLFTAVAEYHLARALGSGQFVAALLPAAIDVYVIAAVRRGRAGDIAGALAIMGSAQVAAHLLEAQLIIATVPLIVGVSLLVPLVIWRVHALQAPPRPDSVAEPVVASAAVPDTGPAALPRVVLVPYLVPAAAKRGSKVGGKARGTNEGRGAAGSQERVSPENLATARRLLADNPSLNGVELGQLLGTSDGYGRRVRRAALARP
;
A
#
# COMPACT_ATOMS: atom_id res chain seq x y z
N MET A 1 48.53 -26.57 16.23
CA MET A 1 47.83 -27.13 15.06
C MET A 1 46.36 -27.34 15.44
N ARG A 2 45.48 -26.43 15.03
CA ARG A 2 44.02 -26.58 15.12
C ARG A 2 43.44 -26.12 13.80
N SER A 3 42.95 -27.04 12.99
CA SER A 3 41.94 -26.79 11.97
C SER A 3 41.47 -28.10 11.37
N SER A 4 40.18 -28.14 11.02
CA SER A 4 39.47 -29.15 10.21
C SER A 4 38.57 -30.11 10.99
N HIS A 5 37.45 -29.62 11.53
CA HIS A 5 36.23 -30.44 11.75
C HIS A 5 35.00 -29.53 11.97
N ALA A 6 34.51 -28.88 10.91
CA ALA A 6 33.19 -28.23 10.87
C ALA A 6 32.87 -27.85 9.41
N THR A 7 32.30 -28.76 8.61
CA THR A 7 31.90 -28.41 7.22
C THR A 7 30.89 -29.35 6.54
N GLY A 8 30.45 -30.43 7.21
CA GLY A 8 29.55 -31.44 6.63
C GLY A 8 28.07 -31.26 6.97
N THR A 9 27.76 -30.82 8.19
CA THR A 9 26.38 -30.66 8.70
C THR A 9 25.65 -29.47 8.07
N ASP A 10 26.33 -28.33 7.87
CA ASP A 10 25.69 -27.10 7.40
C ASP A 10 25.21 -27.20 5.95
N ARG A 11 25.99 -27.86 5.07
CA ARG A 11 25.61 -28.06 3.66
C ARG A 11 24.38 -28.94 3.48
N THR A 12 24.28 -29.98 4.30
CA THR A 12 23.14 -30.92 4.25
C THR A 12 21.86 -30.23 4.73
N GLY A 13 21.94 -29.45 5.82
CA GLY A 13 20.82 -28.67 6.33
C GLY A 13 20.30 -27.64 5.32
N THR A 14 21.20 -26.86 4.71
CA THR A 14 20.82 -25.89 3.67
C THR A 14 20.21 -26.57 2.44
N ALA A 15 20.76 -27.72 2.02
CA ALA A 15 20.22 -28.47 0.89
C ALA A 15 18.78 -28.95 1.17
N LEU A 16 18.51 -29.49 2.35
CA LEU A 16 17.17 -29.95 2.73
C LEU A 16 16.16 -28.79 2.77
N VAL A 17 16.55 -27.63 3.31
CA VAL A 17 15.70 -26.42 3.30
C VAL A 17 15.40 -25.97 1.88
N ASN A 18 16.39 -25.91 1.00
CA ASN A 18 16.20 -25.51 -0.39
C ASN A 18 15.30 -26.48 -1.15
N ILE A 19 15.46 -27.79 -0.92
CA ILE A 19 14.60 -28.82 -1.52
C ILE A 19 13.16 -28.66 -1.03
N ALA A 20 12.96 -28.47 0.28
CA ALA A 20 11.63 -28.26 0.84
C ALA A 20 10.95 -27.00 0.26
N LEU A 21 11.70 -25.89 0.14
CA LEU A 21 11.21 -24.66 -0.47
C LEU A 21 10.86 -24.85 -1.95
N ALA A 22 11.75 -25.49 -2.72
CA ALA A 22 11.51 -25.75 -4.13
C ALA A 22 10.30 -26.67 -4.34
N ALA A 23 10.16 -27.72 -3.52
CA ALA A 23 9.01 -28.62 -3.57
C ALA A 23 7.71 -27.89 -3.24
N GLY A 24 7.71 -27.03 -2.21
CA GLY A 24 6.56 -26.21 -1.85
C GLY A 24 6.13 -25.26 -2.98
N VAL A 25 7.09 -24.52 -3.55
CA VAL A 25 6.84 -23.60 -4.68
C VAL A 25 6.35 -24.35 -5.92
N LEU A 26 6.94 -25.50 -6.25
CA LEU A 26 6.50 -26.27 -7.40
C LEU A 26 5.09 -26.84 -7.19
N PHE A 27 4.78 -27.28 -5.99
CA PHE A 27 3.44 -27.78 -5.64
C PHE A 27 2.37 -26.69 -5.80
N THR A 28 2.61 -25.49 -5.29
CA THR A 28 1.68 -24.36 -5.47
C THR A 28 1.56 -23.96 -6.94
N ALA A 29 2.69 -23.92 -7.65
CA ALA A 29 2.72 -23.56 -9.07
C ALA A 29 1.91 -24.51 -9.95
N VAL A 30 1.97 -25.82 -9.68
CA VAL A 30 1.20 -26.82 -10.43
C VAL A 30 -0.32 -26.63 -10.23
N ALA A 31 -0.76 -26.44 -8.99
CA ALA A 31 -2.19 -26.23 -8.70
C ALA A 31 -2.74 -24.97 -9.39
N GLU A 32 -2.01 -23.86 -9.31
CA GLU A 32 -2.40 -22.59 -9.94
C GLU A 32 -2.33 -22.65 -11.47
N TYR A 33 -1.37 -23.39 -12.03
CA TYR A 33 -1.32 -23.68 -13.46
C TYR A 33 -2.58 -24.43 -13.93
N HIS A 34 -2.96 -25.50 -13.24
CA HIS A 34 -4.17 -26.27 -13.58
C HIS A 34 -5.43 -25.42 -13.43
N LEU A 35 -5.51 -24.58 -12.39
CA LEU A 35 -6.59 -23.60 -12.25
C LEU A 35 -6.67 -22.68 -13.48
N ALA A 36 -5.57 -22.06 -13.90
CA ALA A 36 -5.57 -21.18 -15.07
C ALA A 36 -5.97 -21.92 -16.37
N ARG A 37 -5.52 -23.18 -16.54
CA ARG A 37 -5.91 -24.03 -17.67
C ARG A 37 -7.40 -24.36 -17.65
N ALA A 38 -7.96 -24.67 -16.49
CA ALA A 38 -9.38 -24.95 -16.31
C ALA A 38 -10.26 -23.73 -16.59
N LEU A 39 -9.71 -22.52 -16.41
CA LEU A 39 -10.37 -21.25 -16.77
C LEU A 39 -10.17 -20.85 -18.25
N GLY A 40 -9.52 -21.70 -19.06
CA GLY A 40 -9.38 -21.48 -20.51
C GLY A 40 -8.08 -20.79 -20.95
N SER A 41 -7.12 -20.55 -20.04
CA SER A 41 -5.84 -19.93 -20.42
C SER A 41 -4.97 -20.87 -21.25
N GLY A 42 -4.28 -20.35 -22.27
CA GLY A 42 -3.26 -21.10 -23.01
C GLY A 42 -2.09 -21.55 -22.11
N GLN A 43 -1.35 -22.59 -22.52
CA GLN A 43 -0.28 -23.20 -21.71
C GLN A 43 0.74 -22.17 -21.19
N PHE A 44 1.24 -21.29 -22.06
CA PHE A 44 2.21 -20.26 -21.64
C PHE A 44 1.60 -19.24 -20.68
N VAL A 45 0.36 -18.81 -20.92
CA VAL A 45 -0.34 -17.83 -20.08
C VAL A 45 -0.64 -18.42 -18.69
N ALA A 46 -1.03 -19.69 -18.66
CA ALA A 46 -1.30 -20.41 -17.41
C ALA A 46 -0.06 -20.50 -16.51
N ALA A 47 1.15 -20.62 -17.09
CA ALA A 47 2.39 -20.62 -16.33
C ALA A 47 2.76 -19.23 -15.74
N LEU A 48 2.22 -18.14 -16.29
CA LEU A 48 2.47 -16.79 -15.78
C LEU A 48 1.68 -16.49 -14.50
N LEU A 49 0.54 -17.14 -14.28
CA LEU A 49 -0.26 -16.96 -13.06
C LEU A 49 0.54 -17.30 -11.79
N PRO A 50 1.09 -18.52 -11.64
CA PRO A 50 1.87 -18.86 -10.45
C PRO A 50 3.15 -18.04 -10.34
N ALA A 51 3.83 -17.80 -11.46
CA ALA A 51 5.03 -16.96 -11.46
C ALA A 51 4.76 -15.56 -10.91
N ALA A 52 3.59 -14.96 -11.23
CA ALA A 52 3.21 -13.67 -10.68
C ALA A 52 3.00 -13.75 -9.15
N ILE A 53 2.22 -14.73 -8.69
CA ILE A 53 1.91 -14.90 -7.26
C ILE A 53 3.20 -15.12 -6.45
N ASP A 54 4.10 -16.00 -6.91
CA ASP A 54 5.38 -16.27 -6.27
C ASP A 54 6.27 -15.02 -6.17
N VAL A 55 6.33 -14.21 -7.24
CA VAL A 55 7.09 -12.95 -7.23
C VAL A 55 6.52 -11.98 -6.19
N TYR A 56 5.20 -11.93 -6.01
CA TYR A 56 4.61 -11.10 -4.96
C TYR A 56 4.94 -11.61 -3.55
N VAL A 57 4.87 -12.92 -3.31
CA VAL A 57 5.26 -13.53 -2.03
C VAL A 57 6.71 -13.22 -1.71
N ILE A 58 7.62 -13.43 -2.66
CA ILE A 58 9.04 -13.12 -2.50
C ILE A 58 9.24 -11.63 -2.25
N ALA A 59 8.58 -10.75 -3.02
CA ALA A 59 8.68 -9.30 -2.84
C ALA A 59 8.18 -8.86 -1.45
N ALA A 60 7.07 -9.43 -0.97
CA ALA A 60 6.50 -9.15 0.34
C ALA A 60 7.42 -9.61 1.47
N VAL A 61 7.96 -10.83 1.39
CA VAL A 61 8.92 -11.39 2.36
C VAL A 61 10.19 -10.56 2.39
N ARG A 62 10.76 -10.19 1.22
CA ARG A 62 11.96 -9.34 1.14
C ARG A 62 11.73 -7.95 1.73
N ARG A 63 10.49 -7.45 1.73
CA ARG A 63 10.14 -6.16 2.36
C ARG A 63 9.92 -6.27 3.87
N GLY A 64 9.68 -7.48 4.39
CA GLY A 64 9.57 -7.76 5.82
C GLY A 64 8.36 -7.15 6.53
N ARG A 65 7.37 -6.65 5.77
CA ARG A 65 6.17 -6.02 6.34
C ARG A 65 5.09 -7.08 6.56
N ALA A 66 4.70 -7.29 7.81
CA ALA A 66 3.72 -8.33 8.18
C ALA A 66 2.41 -8.24 7.38
N GLY A 67 1.89 -7.02 7.13
CA GLY A 67 0.67 -6.83 6.33
C GLY A 67 0.81 -7.24 4.87
N ASP A 68 1.99 -7.02 4.27
CA ASP A 68 2.24 -7.40 2.88
C ASP A 68 2.43 -8.91 2.75
N ILE A 69 3.12 -9.53 3.71
CA ILE A 69 3.28 -10.99 3.79
C ILE A 69 1.91 -11.66 3.97
N ALA A 70 1.10 -11.17 4.92
CA ALA A 70 -0.26 -11.69 5.14
C ALA A 70 -1.13 -11.56 3.89
N GLY A 71 -1.07 -10.42 3.20
CA GLY A 71 -1.78 -10.22 1.93
C GLY A 71 -1.31 -11.16 0.82
N ALA A 72 -0.01 -11.42 0.71
CA ALA A 72 0.53 -12.36 -0.27
C ALA A 72 0.10 -13.81 0.01
N LEU A 73 0.17 -14.24 1.28
CA LEU A 73 -0.30 -15.57 1.70
C LEU A 73 -1.81 -15.74 1.51
N ALA A 74 -2.60 -14.69 1.75
CA ALA A 74 -4.04 -14.72 1.51
C ALA A 74 -4.38 -14.90 0.02
N ILE A 75 -3.68 -14.18 -0.88
CA ILE A 75 -3.84 -14.35 -2.33
C ILE A 75 -3.47 -15.78 -2.75
N MET A 76 -2.29 -16.24 -2.38
CA MET A 76 -1.81 -17.59 -2.72
C MET A 76 -2.76 -18.68 -2.19
N GLY A 77 -3.14 -18.59 -0.91
CA GLY A 77 -4.10 -19.52 -0.31
C GLY A 77 -5.46 -19.51 -1.00
N SER A 78 -5.96 -18.33 -1.41
CA SER A 78 -7.23 -18.22 -2.13
C SER A 78 -7.19 -18.89 -3.50
N ALA A 79 -6.09 -18.74 -4.25
CA ALA A 79 -5.89 -19.40 -5.54
C ALA A 79 -5.81 -20.93 -5.36
N GLN A 80 -5.09 -21.38 -4.33
CA GLN A 80 -4.95 -22.79 -4.01
C GLN A 80 -6.29 -23.44 -3.59
N VAL A 81 -7.09 -22.76 -2.77
CA VAL A 81 -8.44 -23.23 -2.41
C VAL A 81 -9.32 -23.31 -3.65
N ALA A 82 -9.30 -22.28 -4.51
CA ALA A 82 -10.06 -22.29 -5.76
C ALA A 82 -9.66 -23.45 -6.68
N ALA A 83 -8.36 -23.74 -6.81
CA ALA A 83 -7.86 -24.87 -7.59
C ALA A 83 -8.43 -26.21 -7.07
N HIS A 84 -8.35 -26.45 -5.75
CA HIS A 84 -8.85 -27.68 -5.14
C HIS A 84 -10.37 -27.81 -5.26
N LEU A 85 -11.12 -26.73 -5.07
CA LEU A 85 -12.58 -26.76 -5.21
C LEU A 85 -13.00 -27.07 -6.65
N LEU A 86 -12.29 -26.52 -7.63
CA LEU A 86 -12.57 -26.74 -9.05
C LEU A 86 -12.20 -28.17 -9.47
N GLU A 87 -11.06 -28.68 -9.00
CA GLU A 87 -10.59 -30.04 -9.29
C GLU A 87 -11.45 -31.11 -8.59
N ALA A 88 -11.91 -30.85 -7.36
CA ALA A 88 -12.88 -31.69 -6.66
C ALA A 88 -14.31 -31.58 -7.21
N GLN A 89 -14.54 -30.75 -8.25
CA GLN A 89 -15.86 -30.47 -8.84
C GLN A 89 -16.90 -29.94 -7.84
N LEU A 90 -16.44 -29.32 -6.75
CA LEU A 90 -17.32 -28.67 -5.76
C LEU A 90 -17.79 -27.30 -6.27
N ILE A 91 -17.02 -26.68 -7.17
CA ILE A 91 -17.41 -25.50 -7.92
C ILE A 91 -17.14 -25.73 -9.40
N ILE A 92 -17.87 -25.03 -10.26
CA ILE A 92 -17.61 -24.96 -11.69
C ILE A 92 -16.92 -23.64 -12.04
N ALA A 93 -16.28 -23.58 -13.20
CA ALA A 93 -15.73 -22.34 -13.74
C ALA A 93 -16.85 -21.34 -14.03
N THR A 94 -17.09 -20.43 -13.09
CA THR A 94 -18.09 -19.37 -13.21
C THR A 94 -17.44 -18.05 -13.60
N VAL A 95 -18.23 -17.13 -14.19
CA VAL A 95 -17.75 -15.79 -14.54
C VAL A 95 -17.09 -15.07 -13.35
N PRO A 96 -17.65 -15.08 -12.12
CA PRO A 96 -17.00 -14.46 -10.97
C PRO A 96 -15.63 -15.07 -10.64
N LEU A 97 -15.48 -16.39 -10.76
CA LEU A 97 -14.19 -17.05 -10.54
C LEU A 97 -13.16 -16.65 -11.61
N ILE A 98 -13.56 -16.66 -12.89
CA ILE A 98 -12.71 -16.23 -14.00
C ILE A 98 -12.25 -14.78 -13.78
N VAL A 99 -13.17 -13.88 -13.44
CA VAL A 99 -12.85 -12.48 -13.16
C VAL A 99 -11.92 -12.37 -11.96
N GLY A 100 -12.20 -13.07 -10.86
CA GLY A 100 -11.38 -13.06 -9.65
C GLY A 100 -9.94 -13.49 -9.93
N VAL A 101 -9.75 -14.64 -10.61
CA VAL A 101 -8.42 -15.14 -10.96
C VAL A 101 -7.72 -14.24 -11.98
N SER A 102 -8.45 -13.71 -12.96
CA SER A 102 -7.88 -12.77 -13.95
C SER A 102 -7.38 -11.48 -13.29
N LEU A 103 -8.04 -11.03 -12.22
CA LEU A 103 -7.64 -9.85 -11.45
C LEU A 103 -6.45 -10.09 -10.52
N LEU A 104 -6.05 -11.34 -10.24
CA LEU A 104 -4.88 -11.63 -9.42
C LEU A 104 -3.61 -11.05 -10.03
N VAL A 105 -3.41 -11.21 -11.34
CA VAL A 105 -2.23 -10.70 -12.05
C VAL A 105 -2.09 -9.17 -11.95
N PRO A 106 -3.08 -8.34 -12.33
CA PRO A 106 -2.97 -6.89 -12.19
C PRO A 106 -2.90 -6.45 -10.73
N LEU A 107 -3.59 -7.14 -9.81
CA LEU A 107 -3.48 -6.86 -8.37
C LEU A 107 -2.05 -7.08 -7.86
N VAL A 108 -1.43 -8.20 -8.24
CA VAL A 108 -0.05 -8.53 -7.90
C VAL A 108 0.91 -7.49 -8.47
N ILE A 109 0.77 -7.11 -9.74
CA ILE A 109 1.60 -6.06 -10.36
C ILE A 109 1.48 -4.75 -9.57
N TRP A 110 0.25 -4.33 -9.25
CA TRP A 110 0.01 -3.12 -8.47
C TRP A 110 0.64 -3.20 -7.08
N ARG A 111 0.48 -4.31 -6.38
CA ARG A 111 1.03 -4.50 -5.03
C ARG A 111 2.56 -4.52 -5.05
N VAL A 112 3.17 -5.24 -5.98
CA VAL A 112 4.64 -5.25 -6.17
C VAL A 112 5.16 -3.84 -6.45
N HIS A 113 4.47 -3.05 -7.27
CA HIS A 113 4.84 -1.66 -7.51
C HIS A 113 4.68 -0.79 -6.25
N ALA A 114 3.58 -0.95 -5.51
CA ALA A 114 3.33 -0.23 -4.26
C ALA A 114 4.38 -0.55 -3.18
N LEU A 115 4.92 -1.79 -3.15
CA LEU A 115 6.00 -2.18 -2.24
C LEU A 115 7.30 -1.39 -2.47
N GLN A 116 7.53 -0.91 -3.70
CA GLN A 116 8.71 -0.12 -4.06
C GLN A 116 8.63 1.34 -3.61
N ALA A 117 7.45 1.83 -3.22
CA ALA A 117 7.30 3.21 -2.75
C ALA A 117 8.15 3.43 -1.48
N PRO A 118 8.90 4.55 -1.39
CA PRO A 118 9.68 4.87 -0.20
C PRO A 118 8.76 4.96 1.03
N PRO A 119 9.24 4.58 2.23
CA PRO A 119 8.49 4.76 3.46
C PRO A 119 8.06 6.23 3.56
N ARG A 120 6.74 6.46 3.69
CA ARG A 120 6.24 7.80 3.98
C ARG A 120 6.80 8.21 5.35
N PRO A 121 7.33 9.43 5.53
CA PRO A 121 7.83 9.90 6.82
C PRO A 121 6.81 9.90 7.97
N ASP A 122 5.53 9.66 7.68
CA ASP A 122 4.45 9.76 8.65
C ASP A 122 4.01 8.36 9.12
N SER A 123 4.88 7.69 9.86
CA SER A 123 4.48 6.58 10.74
C SER A 123 5.49 6.45 11.88
N VAL A 124 5.76 7.56 12.55
CA VAL A 124 6.10 7.49 13.97
C VAL A 124 4.79 7.10 14.64
N ALA A 125 4.66 5.82 15.01
CA ALA A 125 3.67 5.44 15.99
C ALA A 125 3.95 6.29 17.24
N GLU A 126 3.03 7.19 17.59
CA GLU A 126 3.03 7.73 18.95
C GLU A 126 3.06 6.53 19.90
N PRO A 127 3.96 6.51 20.91
CA PRO A 127 3.94 5.46 21.89
C PRO A 127 2.58 5.52 22.58
N VAL A 128 1.77 4.47 22.38
CA VAL A 128 0.61 4.21 23.21
C VAL A 128 1.16 4.03 24.62
N VAL A 129 1.05 5.10 25.43
CA VAL A 129 1.31 5.02 26.85
C VAL A 129 0.27 4.05 27.39
N ALA A 130 0.71 2.82 27.64
CA ALA A 130 -0.07 1.84 28.34
C ALA A 130 -0.36 2.43 29.73
N SER A 131 -1.58 2.95 29.90
CA SER A 131 -2.10 3.33 31.21
C SER A 131 -2.22 2.04 32.02
N ALA A 132 -1.18 1.76 32.79
CA ALA A 132 -1.18 0.69 33.77
C ALA A 132 -2.32 0.94 34.76
N ALA A 133 -3.37 0.12 34.67
CA ALA A 133 -4.35 -0.01 35.72
C ALA A 133 -3.63 -0.58 36.95
N VAL A 134 -3.52 0.23 38.00
CA VAL A 134 -3.09 -0.21 39.33
C VAL A 134 -4.33 -0.78 40.05
N PRO A 135 -4.30 -2.04 40.52
CA PRO A 135 -5.39 -2.59 41.31
C PRO A 135 -5.36 -2.08 42.77
N ASP A 136 -6.58 -1.90 43.25
CA ASP A 136 -7.05 -1.44 44.56
C ASP A 136 -6.45 -2.17 45.77
N THR A 137 -6.07 -1.43 46.83
CA THR A 137 -5.88 -1.96 48.19
C THR A 137 -6.19 -0.90 49.26
N GLY A 138 -7.43 -0.91 49.75
CA GLY A 138 -7.77 -0.73 51.19
C GLY A 138 -7.91 0.68 51.77
N PRO A 139 -8.71 0.88 52.86
CA PRO A 139 -9.62 2.01 52.94
C PRO A 139 -9.35 3.04 54.06
N ALA A 140 -10.11 4.15 53.96
CA ALA A 140 -10.54 5.09 55.01
C ALA A 140 -9.62 6.26 55.41
N ALA A 141 -10.01 7.48 54.98
CA ALA A 141 -10.33 8.60 55.88
C ALA A 141 -10.85 9.81 55.07
N LEU A 142 -12.12 10.19 55.26
CA LEU A 142 -12.63 11.50 54.82
C LEU A 142 -12.40 12.53 55.93
N PRO A 143 -12.17 13.80 55.55
CA PRO A 143 -12.87 14.89 56.21
C PRO A 143 -13.66 15.75 55.22
N ARG A 144 -14.91 16.02 55.63
CA ARG A 144 -15.87 17.00 55.07
C ARG A 144 -15.32 18.43 55.07
N VAL A 145 -15.90 19.28 54.22
CA VAL A 145 -16.37 20.69 54.42
C VAL A 145 -16.40 21.37 53.04
N VAL A 146 -17.34 22.21 52.57
CA VAL A 146 -18.69 22.69 52.92
C VAL A 146 -19.22 23.28 51.58
N LEU A 147 -20.50 23.06 51.24
CA LEU A 147 -21.14 23.71 50.09
C LEU A 147 -21.58 25.13 50.46
N VAL A 148 -21.18 26.13 49.67
CA VAL A 148 -21.82 27.46 49.65
C VAL A 148 -22.39 27.69 48.25
N PRO A 149 -23.71 27.81 48.07
CA PRO A 149 -24.30 28.12 46.79
C PRO A 149 -24.34 29.64 46.58
N TYR A 150 -23.94 30.12 45.39
CA TYR A 150 -24.31 31.47 44.96
C TYR A 150 -24.91 31.47 43.56
N LEU A 151 -25.97 32.27 43.46
CA LEU A 151 -27.01 32.31 42.43
C LEU A 151 -26.52 32.90 41.10
N VAL A 152 -27.12 32.37 40.03
CA VAL A 152 -27.10 32.89 38.66
C VAL A 152 -27.91 34.19 38.57
N PRO A 153 -27.51 35.13 37.71
CA PRO A 153 -28.48 35.89 36.93
C PRO A 153 -28.32 35.68 35.42
N ALA A 154 -29.46 35.54 34.75
CA ALA A 154 -29.62 35.31 33.33
C ALA A 154 -29.67 36.60 32.51
N ALA A 155 -29.05 36.61 31.32
CA ALA A 155 -29.38 37.43 30.15
C ALA A 155 -28.46 37.01 28.97
N ALA A 156 -28.77 37.10 27.67
CA ALA A 156 -29.97 37.04 26.86
C ALA A 156 -29.49 36.98 25.37
N LYS A 157 -30.08 36.09 24.56
CA LYS A 157 -30.32 36.09 23.08
C LYS A 157 -29.27 36.64 22.07
N ARG A 158 -28.93 35.78 21.08
CA ARG A 158 -29.03 35.96 19.59
C ARG A 158 -28.36 34.74 18.89
N GLY A 159 -29.04 33.87 18.15
CA GLY A 159 -29.53 33.98 16.76
C GLY A 159 -28.66 33.08 15.84
N SER A 160 -29.11 31.89 15.40
CA SER A 160 -29.74 31.58 14.09
C SER A 160 -28.87 32.03 12.88
N LYS A 161 -28.55 31.28 11.81
CA LYS A 161 -28.88 29.95 11.26
C LYS A 161 -28.06 29.79 9.94
N VAL A 162 -27.92 28.56 9.46
CA VAL A 162 -28.02 28.13 8.03
C VAL A 162 -26.80 28.21 7.08
N GLY A 163 -26.58 27.07 6.40
CA GLY A 163 -26.06 26.95 5.04
C GLY A 163 -24.77 26.10 4.97
N GLY A 164 -24.68 24.92 4.37
CA GLY A 164 -25.49 24.29 3.32
C GLY A 164 -24.63 23.99 2.10
N LYS A 165 -24.71 22.74 1.62
CA LYS A 165 -24.36 22.23 0.27
C LYS A 165 -22.91 21.84 -0.07
N ALA A 166 -22.76 20.53 -0.19
CA ALA A 166 -22.47 19.78 -1.42
C ALA A 166 -21.15 20.03 -2.16
N ARG A 167 -20.36 18.96 -2.30
CA ARG A 167 -19.45 18.80 -3.44
C ARG A 167 -19.43 17.34 -3.90
N GLY A 168 -19.90 17.13 -5.12
CA GLY A 168 -19.83 15.86 -5.84
C GLY A 168 -18.44 15.58 -6.43
N THR A 169 -18.21 14.29 -6.71
CA THR A 169 -17.79 13.68 -8.01
C THR A 169 -17.08 14.62 -9.01
N ASN A 170 -16.03 14.27 -9.74
CA ASN A 170 -15.51 12.97 -10.17
C ASN A 170 -14.11 13.19 -10.79
N GLU A 171 -13.45 12.06 -11.12
CA GLU A 171 -12.50 11.92 -12.24
C GLU A 171 -11.08 12.49 -12.12
N GLY A 172 -10.27 11.79 -11.33
CA GLY A 172 -8.81 11.78 -11.47
C GLY A 172 -8.37 10.82 -12.57
N ARG A 173 -8.18 11.34 -13.77
CA ARG A 173 -7.49 10.70 -14.90
C ARG A 173 -6.04 10.41 -14.47
N GLY A 174 -5.73 9.15 -14.18
CA GLY A 174 -4.40 8.71 -13.77
C GLY A 174 -3.40 8.73 -14.92
N ALA A 175 -2.58 9.76 -14.99
CA ALA A 175 -1.34 9.75 -15.75
C ALA A 175 -0.24 9.12 -14.88
N ALA A 176 0.38 8.09 -15.44
CA ALA A 176 1.33 7.18 -14.81
C ALA A 176 2.56 7.88 -14.23
N GLY A 177 2.98 7.39 -13.06
CA GLY A 177 4.20 7.78 -12.37
C GLY A 177 5.45 7.40 -13.17
N SER A 178 5.94 8.35 -13.95
CA SER A 178 7.35 8.48 -14.25
C SER A 178 7.96 9.33 -13.14
N GLN A 179 9.15 9.01 -12.62
CA GLN A 179 9.97 10.05 -12.00
C GLN A 179 10.35 11.03 -13.11
N GLU A 180 9.43 11.95 -13.38
CA GLU A 180 9.46 12.82 -14.53
C GLU A 180 10.50 13.90 -14.27
N ARG A 181 11.73 13.64 -14.76
CA ARG A 181 12.72 14.69 -14.98
C ARG A 181 11.98 15.84 -15.66
N VAL A 182 12.09 17.04 -15.10
CA VAL A 182 11.48 18.24 -15.68
C VAL A 182 11.88 18.29 -17.14
N SER A 183 10.91 18.16 -18.04
CA SER A 183 11.16 18.19 -19.48
C SER A 183 11.86 19.51 -19.85
N PRO A 184 12.94 19.48 -20.64
CA PRO A 184 13.67 20.70 -21.04
C PRO A 184 12.77 21.68 -21.80
N GLU A 185 11.79 21.19 -22.55
CA GLU A 185 10.79 22.02 -23.26
C GLU A 185 9.88 22.76 -22.26
N ASN A 186 9.38 22.04 -21.25
CA ASN A 186 8.56 22.63 -20.19
C ASN A 186 9.36 23.64 -19.35
N LEU A 187 10.66 23.41 -19.16
CA LEU A 187 11.55 24.35 -18.48
C LEU A 187 11.78 25.64 -19.29
N ALA A 188 11.99 25.52 -20.60
CA ALA A 188 12.17 26.66 -21.49
C ALA A 188 10.89 27.52 -21.55
N THR A 189 9.72 26.87 -21.70
CA THR A 189 8.42 27.54 -21.69
C THR A 189 8.14 28.22 -20.35
N ALA A 190 8.41 27.54 -19.23
CA ALA A 190 8.24 28.12 -17.90
C ALA A 190 9.13 29.34 -17.66
N ARG A 191 10.38 29.35 -18.15
CA ARG A 191 11.27 30.50 -18.05
C ARG A 191 10.74 31.71 -18.82
N ARG A 192 10.17 31.49 -20.01
CA ARG A 192 9.52 32.55 -20.79
C ARG A 192 8.31 33.13 -20.05
N LEU A 193 7.41 32.27 -19.56
CA LEU A 193 6.22 32.69 -18.83
C LEU A 193 6.55 33.46 -17.53
N LEU A 194 7.60 33.05 -16.81
CA LEU A 194 8.06 33.74 -15.62
C LEU A 194 8.80 35.05 -15.93
N ALA A 195 9.39 35.20 -17.11
CA ALA A 195 9.95 36.46 -17.57
C ALA A 195 8.84 37.47 -17.90
N ASP A 196 7.76 37.02 -18.55
CA ASP A 196 6.60 37.85 -18.88
C ASP A 196 5.76 38.19 -17.64
N ASN A 197 5.71 37.28 -16.64
CA ASN A 197 4.92 37.43 -15.42
C ASN A 197 5.65 36.81 -14.20
N PRO A 198 6.46 37.58 -13.45
CA PRO A 198 7.27 37.04 -12.35
C PRO A 198 6.46 36.53 -11.14
N SER A 199 5.21 36.99 -10.99
CA SER A 199 4.32 36.64 -9.88
C SER A 199 3.66 35.27 -10.03
N LEU A 200 3.78 34.63 -11.20
CA LEU A 200 3.14 33.35 -11.50
C LEU A 200 3.48 32.29 -10.46
N ASN A 201 2.45 31.73 -9.83
CA ASN A 201 2.62 30.70 -8.83
C ASN A 201 2.80 29.32 -9.50
N GLY A 202 3.31 28.33 -8.75
CA GLY A 202 3.59 27.01 -9.32
C GLY A 202 2.35 26.21 -9.74
N VAL A 203 1.16 26.56 -9.24
CA VAL A 203 -0.11 25.92 -9.61
C VAL A 203 -0.60 26.47 -10.96
N GLU A 204 -0.63 27.80 -11.09
CA GLU A 204 -0.94 28.50 -12.34
C GLU A 204 0.01 28.08 -13.47
N LEU A 205 1.30 27.94 -13.14
CA LEU A 205 2.30 27.44 -14.10
C LEU A 205 2.03 25.99 -14.51
N GLY A 206 1.50 25.16 -13.61
CA GLY A 206 1.04 23.80 -13.95
C GLY A 206 -0.13 23.82 -14.94
N GLN A 207 -1.12 24.68 -14.71
CA GLN A 207 -2.29 24.86 -15.56
C GLN A 207 -1.92 25.38 -16.96
N LEU A 208 -1.04 26.38 -17.04
CA LEU A 208 -0.56 26.93 -18.32
C LEU A 208 0.23 25.91 -19.15
N LEU A 209 0.95 25.00 -18.49
CA LEU A 209 1.68 23.92 -19.15
C LEU A 209 0.80 22.68 -19.45
N GLY A 210 -0.47 22.66 -19.04
CA GLY A 210 -1.33 21.48 -19.17
C GLY A 210 -0.87 20.29 -18.31
N THR A 211 -0.23 20.58 -17.17
CA THR A 211 0.37 19.58 -16.27
C THR A 211 -0.21 19.67 -14.85
N SER A 212 0.14 18.71 -13.98
CA SER A 212 -0.33 18.72 -12.59
C SER A 212 0.29 19.86 -11.76
N ASP A 213 -0.41 20.30 -10.71
CA ASP A 213 0.04 21.30 -9.74
C ASP A 213 1.43 20.97 -9.14
N GLY A 214 1.65 19.70 -8.84
CA GLY A 214 2.91 19.21 -8.30
C GLY A 214 4.05 19.32 -9.31
N TYR A 215 3.77 19.10 -10.59
CA TYR A 215 4.73 19.27 -11.68
C TYR A 215 5.05 20.76 -11.89
N GLY A 216 4.05 21.64 -11.97
CA GLY A 216 4.25 23.09 -12.14
C GLY A 216 5.11 23.72 -11.04
N ARG A 217 4.93 23.33 -9.77
CA ARG A 217 5.80 23.77 -8.66
C ARG A 217 7.26 23.32 -8.82
N ARG A 218 7.51 22.13 -9.36
CA ARG A 218 8.87 21.63 -9.63
C ARG A 218 9.51 22.38 -10.77
N VAL A 219 8.79 22.58 -11.88
CA VAL A 219 9.29 23.32 -13.04
C VAL A 219 9.62 24.77 -12.65
N ARG A 220 8.77 25.43 -11.86
CA ARG A 220 9.04 26.79 -11.35
C ARG A 220 10.33 26.87 -10.53
N ARG A 221 10.56 25.90 -9.62
CA ARG A 221 11.82 25.84 -8.85
C ARG A 221 13.04 25.64 -9.74
N ALA A 222 12.94 24.76 -10.73
CA ALA A 222 14.01 24.52 -11.69
C ALA A 222 14.25 25.73 -12.63
N ALA A 223 13.21 26.49 -12.97
CA ALA A 223 13.31 27.67 -13.81
C ALA A 223 14.00 28.84 -13.10
N LEU A 224 13.77 28.97 -11.78
CA LEU A 224 14.37 30.00 -10.92
C LEU A 224 15.77 29.63 -10.42
N ALA A 225 16.12 28.35 -10.41
CA ALA A 225 17.50 27.92 -10.17
C ALA A 225 18.36 28.40 -11.35
N ARG A 226 19.23 29.39 -11.09
CA ARG A 226 20.24 29.82 -12.07
C ARG A 226 21.14 28.62 -12.42
N PRO A 227 21.56 28.49 -13.70
CA PRO A 227 22.47 27.43 -14.13
C PRO A 227 23.82 27.51 -13.41
#